data_AF-A0A9D2TAF2-F1
#
_entry.id   AF-A0A9D2TAF2-F1
#
_cell.length_a   1.000
_cell.length_b   1.000
_cell.length_c   1.000
_cell.angle_alpha   90.00
_cell.angle_beta   90.00
_cell.angle_gamma   90.00
#
_symmetry.space_group_name_H-M   'P 1'
#
loop_
_entity.id
_entity.type
_entity.pdbx_description
1 polymer ?
#
loop_
_entity_poly.entity_id
_entity_poly.type
_entity_poly.pdbx_seq_one_letter_code
_entity_poly.pdbx_strand_id
1 'polypeptide(L)'
;MKNLKSVVCYECMTSFKYIWIFYAIQYALVGLITILIGLITGSFEDVGTNVLEMNTLIYIGILGVLGFKEDFKMLIQNGFTRSYIFAATYSMFCFISGTMALVDTVVGNVIHCMNDHYFSLYGAIYGYGSGFMNWLWLFLVYILVCSLLYLGILIINKAGKNGSIYLGISLGGAVLLVIALFRYVFSAELTHTILEFMKKAMGFMADGTIHNLFPALTLLFLIVLLGSGSYTVIRRTELK
;
A
#
# COMPACT_ATOMS: atom_id res chain seq x y z
N MET A 1 15.54 -10.66 23.44
CA MET A 1 14.62 -11.43 22.57
C MET A 1 13.20 -11.55 23.13
N LYS A 2 12.97 -11.80 24.44
CA LYS A 2 11.61 -11.86 25.02
C LYS A 2 10.80 -10.56 24.86
N ASN A 3 11.43 -9.40 25.02
CA ASN A 3 10.74 -8.10 24.97
C ASN A 3 10.34 -7.66 23.55
N LEU A 4 11.07 -8.08 22.50
CA LEU A 4 10.69 -7.75 21.12
C LEU A 4 9.48 -8.57 20.68
N LYS A 5 9.47 -9.86 21.01
CA LYS A 5 8.34 -10.75 20.71
C LYS A 5 7.06 -10.28 21.38
N SER A 6 7.14 -9.81 22.62
CA SER A 6 5.97 -9.27 23.33
C SER A 6 5.43 -7.98 22.71
N VAL A 7 6.32 -7.06 22.27
CA VAL A 7 5.89 -5.82 21.59
C VAL A 7 5.24 -6.14 20.25
N VAL A 8 5.87 -6.97 19.41
CA VAL A 8 5.28 -7.36 18.12
C VAL A 8 3.94 -8.08 18.32
N CYS A 9 3.86 -8.99 19.30
CA CYS A 9 2.62 -9.70 19.60
C CYS A 9 1.52 -8.75 20.10
N TYR A 10 1.88 -7.75 20.90
CA TYR A 10 0.96 -6.73 21.39
C TYR A 10 0.42 -5.89 20.22
N GLU A 11 1.31 -5.33 19.39
CA GLU A 11 0.93 -4.53 18.20
C GLU A 11 0.06 -5.31 17.23
N CYS A 12 0.36 -6.59 16.98
CA CYS A 12 -0.46 -7.42 16.09
C CYS A 12 -1.84 -7.72 16.70
N MET A 13 -1.90 -7.97 18.01
CA MET A 13 -3.16 -8.32 18.69
C MET A 13 -4.10 -7.12 18.83
N THR A 14 -3.57 -5.93 19.08
CA THR A 14 -4.36 -4.68 19.08
C THR A 14 -4.85 -4.37 17.67
N SER A 15 -3.98 -4.48 16.67
CA SER A 15 -4.30 -4.23 15.25
C SER A 15 -5.46 -5.08 14.75
N PHE A 16 -5.54 -6.35 15.18
CA PHE A 16 -6.57 -7.28 14.75
C PHE A 16 -7.99 -6.73 14.99
N LYS A 17 -8.24 -6.13 16.16
CA LYS A 17 -9.54 -5.52 16.49
C LYS A 17 -9.91 -4.39 15.51
N TYR A 18 -8.94 -3.54 15.17
CA TYR A 18 -9.18 -2.39 14.30
C TYR A 18 -9.45 -2.80 12.86
N ILE A 19 -8.82 -3.87 12.37
CA ILE A 19 -9.07 -4.43 11.04
C ILE A 19 -10.53 -4.86 10.90
N TRP A 20 -11.07 -5.57 11.89
CA TRP A 20 -12.48 -5.99 11.87
C TRP A 20 -13.45 -4.81 11.92
N ILE A 21 -13.16 -3.80 12.74
CA ILE A 21 -13.99 -2.58 12.81
C ILE A 21 -13.98 -1.86 11.46
N PHE A 22 -12.82 -1.75 10.82
CA PHE A 22 -12.69 -1.14 9.49
C PHE A 22 -13.57 -1.83 8.46
N TYR A 23 -13.47 -3.16 8.32
CA TYR A 23 -14.29 -3.90 7.37
C TYR A 23 -15.78 -3.86 7.70
N ALA A 24 -16.16 -3.93 8.97
CA ALA A 24 -17.56 -3.84 9.38
C ALA A 24 -18.17 -2.49 8.97
N ILE A 25 -17.46 -1.38 9.19
CA ILE A 25 -17.93 -0.05 8.77
C ILE A 25 -17.96 0.07 7.24
N GLN A 26 -16.92 -0.40 6.55
CA GLN A 26 -16.84 -0.35 5.09
C GLN A 26 -18.03 -1.08 4.45
N TYR A 27 -18.29 -2.33 4.83
CA TYR A 27 -19.38 -3.11 4.25
C TYR A 27 -20.75 -2.61 4.68
N ALA A 28 -20.90 -2.06 5.89
CA ALA A 28 -22.14 -1.40 6.31
C ALA A 28 -22.47 -0.18 5.43
N LEU A 29 -21.46 0.64 5.11
CA LEU A 29 -21.63 1.79 4.22
C LEU A 29 -21.95 1.38 2.79
N VAL A 30 -21.21 0.41 2.24
CA VAL A 30 -21.48 -0.12 0.89
C VAL A 30 -22.90 -0.69 0.82
N GLY A 31 -23.30 -1.51 1.80
CA GLY A 31 -24.66 -2.07 1.86
C GLY A 31 -25.74 -1.00 1.96
N LEU A 32 -25.52 0.04 2.76
CA LEU A 32 -26.45 1.17 2.89
C LEU A 32 -26.60 1.92 1.55
N ILE A 33 -25.49 2.20 0.86
CA ILE A 33 -25.51 2.85 -0.46
C ILE A 33 -26.26 1.97 -1.47
N THR A 34 -25.98 0.67 -1.50
CA THR A 34 -26.66 -0.28 -2.38
C THR A 34 -28.18 -0.29 -2.15
N ILE A 35 -28.62 -0.31 -0.89
CA ILE A 35 -30.05 -0.26 -0.53
C ILE A 35 -30.68 1.05 -0.97
N LEU A 36 -30.02 2.19 -0.71
CA LEU A 36 -30.53 3.50 -1.11
C LEU A 36 -30.69 3.60 -2.63
N ILE A 37 -29.70 3.15 -3.40
CA ILE A 37 -29.77 3.20 -4.86
C ILE A 37 -30.91 2.30 -5.34
N GLY A 38 -31.04 1.07 -4.82
CA GLY A 38 -32.13 0.17 -5.18
C GLY A 38 -33.52 0.74 -4.87
N LEU A 39 -33.68 1.46 -3.75
CA LEU A 39 -34.93 2.16 -3.42
C LEU A 39 -35.22 3.34 -4.36
N ILE A 40 -34.20 4.06 -4.83
CA ILE A 40 -34.35 5.23 -5.70
C ILE A 40 -34.59 4.83 -7.17
N THR A 41 -33.85 3.84 -7.66
CA THR A 41 -33.90 3.40 -9.07
C THR A 41 -34.91 2.28 -9.32
N GLY A 42 -35.40 1.62 -8.29
CA GLY A 42 -36.36 0.51 -8.41
C GLY A 42 -35.77 -0.77 -8.99
N SER A 43 -34.46 -0.80 -9.27
CA SER A 43 -33.72 -1.98 -9.71
C SER A 43 -32.35 -2.04 -9.03
N PHE A 44 -31.78 -3.23 -8.95
CA PHE A 44 -30.42 -3.47 -8.42
C PHE A 44 -29.41 -3.79 -9.53
N GLU A 45 -29.82 -3.72 -10.80
CA GLU A 45 -29.01 -4.20 -11.93
C GLU A 45 -27.74 -3.36 -12.16
N ASP A 46 -27.81 -2.04 -11.99
CA ASP A 46 -26.67 -1.13 -12.16
C ASP A 46 -25.93 -0.84 -10.84
N VAL A 47 -26.28 -1.55 -9.76
CA VAL A 47 -25.76 -1.25 -8.42
C VAL A 47 -24.53 -2.10 -8.13
N GLY A 48 -23.35 -1.54 -8.39
CA GLY A 48 -22.06 -2.17 -8.10
C GLY A 48 -21.06 -1.18 -7.52
N THR A 49 -20.30 -1.62 -6.51
CA THR A 49 -19.07 -0.92 -6.08
C THR A 49 -17.89 -1.76 -6.51
N ASN A 50 -17.00 -1.18 -7.33
CA ASN A 50 -15.80 -1.86 -7.80
C ASN A 50 -14.58 -1.42 -6.98
N VAL A 51 -13.51 -2.22 -6.99
CA VAL A 51 -12.21 -1.85 -6.42
C VAL A 51 -12.31 -1.47 -4.93
N LEU A 52 -12.88 -2.37 -4.13
CA LEU A 52 -13.02 -2.17 -2.68
C LEU A 52 -11.66 -2.10 -1.97
N GLU A 53 -10.62 -2.66 -2.60
CA GLU A 53 -9.23 -2.65 -2.15
C GLU A 53 -8.66 -1.22 -2.07
N MET A 54 -9.28 -0.24 -2.74
CA MET A 54 -8.87 1.16 -2.65
C MET A 54 -9.10 1.73 -1.24
N ASN A 55 -10.16 1.31 -0.55
CA ASN A 55 -10.40 1.73 0.84
C ASN A 55 -9.30 1.21 1.76
N THR A 56 -8.89 -0.05 1.57
CA THR A 56 -7.79 -0.67 2.30
C THR A 56 -6.47 0.04 2.01
N LEU A 57 -6.19 0.42 0.75
CA LEU A 57 -5.01 1.21 0.39
C LEU A 57 -4.95 2.54 1.14
N ILE A 58 -6.09 3.24 1.24
CA ILE A 58 -6.17 4.51 1.98
C ILE A 58 -5.92 4.27 3.48
N TYR A 59 -6.57 3.26 4.06
CA TYR A 59 -6.39 2.92 5.48
C TYR A 59 -4.93 2.59 5.82
N ILE A 60 -4.31 1.70 5.05
CA ILE A 60 -2.90 1.31 5.20
C ILE A 60 -1.99 2.52 5.00
N GLY A 61 -2.34 3.41 4.07
CA GLY A 61 -1.59 4.63 3.86
C GLY A 61 -1.60 5.57 5.08
N ILE A 62 -2.76 5.75 5.70
CA ILE A 62 -2.88 6.52 6.96
C ILE A 62 -2.03 5.87 8.06
N LEU A 63 -2.07 4.54 8.18
CA LEU A 63 -1.26 3.78 9.13
C LEU A 63 0.25 4.02 8.92
N GLY A 64 0.71 4.03 7.67
CA GLY A 64 2.09 4.33 7.32
C GLY A 64 2.54 5.74 7.76
N VAL A 65 1.66 6.73 7.69
CA VAL A 65 1.95 8.10 8.15
C VAL A 65 1.94 8.20 9.68
N LEU A 66 0.97 7.57 10.35
CA LEU A 66 0.79 7.73 11.80
C LEU A 66 1.74 6.87 12.63
N GLY A 67 2.22 5.74 12.11
CA GLY A 67 3.03 4.76 12.85
C GLY A 67 4.41 5.26 13.33
N PHE A 68 4.81 6.50 13.03
CA PHE A 68 6.07 7.05 13.53
C PHE A 68 5.94 7.91 14.79
N LYS A 69 4.88 8.70 14.97
CA LYS A 69 4.97 9.82 15.95
C LYS A 69 4.75 9.39 17.41
N GLU A 70 3.74 8.58 17.66
CA GLU A 70 3.33 8.19 19.02
C GLU A 70 4.10 6.95 19.48
N ASP A 71 4.10 5.89 18.68
CA ASP A 71 4.74 4.62 19.01
C ASP A 71 6.25 4.74 19.17
N PHE A 72 6.91 5.55 18.32
CA PHE A 72 8.36 5.77 18.43
C PHE A 72 8.74 6.46 19.73
N LYS A 73 7.96 7.48 20.16
CA LYS A 73 8.22 8.20 21.42
C LYS A 73 8.01 7.28 22.62
N MET A 74 6.91 6.53 22.63
CA MET A 74 6.59 5.56 23.68
C MET A 74 7.67 4.47 23.80
N LEU A 75 8.09 3.89 22.68
CA LEU A 75 9.08 2.79 22.68
C LEU A 75 10.48 3.28 23.05
N ILE A 76 10.90 4.50 22.66
CA ILE A 76 12.18 5.03 23.14
C ILE A 76 12.14 5.31 24.64
N GLN A 77 11.05 5.87 25.18
CA GLN A 77 10.91 6.10 26.61
C GLN A 77 10.98 4.80 27.42
N ASN A 78 10.50 3.70 26.86
CA ASN A 78 10.60 2.35 27.43
C ASN A 78 11.98 1.70 27.25
N GLY A 79 12.99 2.42 26.76
CA GLY A 79 14.38 1.95 26.64
C GLY A 79 14.66 1.04 25.44
N PHE A 80 13.75 0.95 24.47
CA PHE A 80 13.99 0.15 23.26
C PHE A 80 14.98 0.84 22.30
N THR A 81 15.85 0.05 21.67
CA THR A 81 16.76 0.56 20.64
C THR A 81 15.99 0.89 19.35
N ARG A 82 16.47 1.88 18.59
CA ARG A 82 15.86 2.32 17.31
C ARG A 82 15.72 1.18 16.29
N SER A 83 16.64 0.22 16.27
CA SER A 83 16.57 -0.95 15.39
C SER A 83 15.44 -1.90 15.75
N TYR A 84 15.16 -2.07 17.05
CA TYR A 84 14.03 -2.86 17.52
C TYR A 84 12.70 -2.17 17.24
N ILE A 85 12.64 -0.85 17.37
CA ILE A 85 11.44 -0.07 17.05
C ILE A 85 11.12 -0.19 15.57
N PHE A 86 12.10 0.01 14.69
CA PHE A 86 11.91 -0.16 13.25
C PHE A 86 11.46 -1.59 12.90
N ALA A 87 12.11 -2.61 13.48
CA ALA A 87 11.72 -4.00 13.24
C ALA A 87 10.29 -4.30 13.72
N ALA A 88 9.86 -3.72 14.85
CA ALA A 88 8.51 -3.87 15.36
C ALA A 88 7.47 -3.19 14.46
N THR A 89 7.70 -1.94 14.07
CA THR A 89 6.82 -1.20 13.15
C THR A 89 6.70 -1.89 11.79
N TYR A 90 7.82 -2.35 11.24
CA TYR A 90 7.82 -3.04 9.96
C TYR A 90 7.12 -4.41 10.04
N SER A 91 7.29 -5.13 11.15
CA SER A 91 6.55 -6.38 11.40
C SER A 91 5.04 -6.14 11.51
N MET A 92 4.62 -5.03 12.13
CA MET A 92 3.22 -4.63 12.22
C MET A 92 2.65 -4.32 10.83
N PHE A 93 3.37 -3.57 9.99
CA PHE A 93 2.97 -3.32 8.60
C PHE A 93 2.80 -4.63 7.83
N CYS A 94 3.76 -5.54 7.91
CA CYS A 94 3.64 -6.86 7.28
C CYS A 94 2.41 -7.64 7.78
N PHE A 95 2.12 -7.61 9.08
CA PHE A 95 0.96 -8.31 9.64
C PHE A 95 -0.37 -7.73 9.15
N ILE A 96 -0.54 -6.40 9.24
CA ILE A 96 -1.76 -5.72 8.84
C ILE A 96 -1.97 -5.85 7.32
N SER A 97 -0.94 -5.53 6.52
CA SER A 97 -1.02 -5.68 5.07
C SER A 97 -1.31 -7.13 4.65
N GLY A 98 -0.71 -8.12 5.32
CA GLY A 98 -0.92 -9.53 5.00
C GLY A 98 -2.34 -10.01 5.29
N THR A 99 -2.87 -9.63 6.45
CA THR A 99 -4.24 -9.98 6.86
C THR A 99 -5.30 -9.27 6.02
N MET A 100 -5.13 -7.95 5.77
CA MET A 100 -6.06 -7.19 4.95
C MET A 100 -6.02 -7.63 3.49
N ALA A 101 -4.84 -7.86 2.90
CA ALA A 101 -4.73 -8.41 1.54
C ALA A 101 -5.42 -9.77 1.42
N LEU A 102 -5.38 -10.60 2.47
CA LEU A 102 -6.05 -11.89 2.47
C LEU A 102 -7.57 -11.72 2.47
N VAL A 103 -8.10 -10.87 3.35
CA VAL A 103 -9.54 -10.55 3.39
C VAL A 103 -10.00 -9.99 2.04
N ASP A 104 -9.27 -9.03 1.48
CA ASP A 104 -9.61 -8.39 0.21
C ASP A 104 -9.54 -9.37 -0.97
N THR A 105 -8.57 -10.27 -0.99
CA THR A 105 -8.50 -11.32 -2.02
C THR A 105 -9.68 -12.27 -1.92
N VAL A 106 -10.03 -12.71 -0.72
CA VAL A 106 -11.16 -13.63 -0.51
C VAL A 106 -12.47 -12.95 -0.88
N VAL A 107 -12.71 -11.76 -0.34
CA VAL A 107 -13.96 -11.02 -0.58
C VAL A 107 -14.07 -10.59 -2.04
N GLY A 108 -13.00 -10.07 -2.65
CA GLY A 108 -13.00 -9.67 -4.05
C GLY A 108 -13.33 -10.83 -5.00
N ASN A 109 -12.78 -12.02 -4.73
CA ASN A 109 -13.12 -13.22 -5.51
C ASN A 109 -14.56 -13.70 -5.26
N VAL A 110 -15.06 -13.64 -4.02
CA VAL A 110 -16.44 -14.01 -3.69
C VAL A 110 -17.43 -13.07 -4.37
N ILE A 111 -17.20 -11.76 -4.32
CA ILE A 111 -18.06 -10.77 -4.97
C ILE A 111 -18.03 -10.97 -6.50
N HIS A 112 -16.85 -11.21 -7.08
CA HIS A 112 -16.76 -11.50 -8.52
C HIS A 112 -17.56 -12.76 -8.90
N CYS A 113 -17.53 -13.81 -8.09
CA CYS A 113 -18.33 -15.02 -8.31
C CYS A 113 -19.86 -14.76 -8.20
N MET A 114 -20.27 -13.75 -7.43
CA MET A 114 -21.67 -13.37 -7.27
C MET A 114 -22.13 -12.33 -8.29
N ASN A 115 -21.20 -11.56 -8.85
CA ASN A 115 -21.46 -10.50 -9.81
C ASN A 115 -20.32 -10.42 -10.84
N ASP A 116 -20.61 -10.87 -12.06
CA ASP A 116 -19.66 -10.87 -13.18
C ASP A 116 -19.16 -9.46 -13.56
N HIS A 117 -19.91 -8.41 -13.22
CA HIS A 117 -19.53 -7.02 -13.47
C HIS A 117 -18.52 -6.47 -12.45
N TYR A 118 -18.27 -7.18 -11.35
CA TYR A 118 -17.34 -6.73 -10.33
C TYR A 118 -15.89 -6.97 -10.74
N PHE A 119 -15.07 -5.92 -10.69
CA PHE A 119 -13.63 -6.03 -10.84
C PHE A 119 -12.88 -5.61 -9.56
N SER A 120 -12.06 -6.53 -9.06
CA SER A 120 -11.02 -6.31 -8.06
C SER A 120 -9.86 -5.56 -8.67
N LEU A 121 -9.07 -4.88 -7.83
CA LEU A 121 -7.89 -4.13 -8.30
C LEU A 121 -6.88 -5.02 -9.05
N TYR A 122 -6.64 -6.24 -8.56
CA TYR A 122 -5.79 -7.22 -9.24
C TYR A 122 -6.47 -7.81 -10.48
N GLY A 123 -7.76 -8.18 -10.37
CA GLY A 123 -8.52 -8.78 -11.47
C GLY A 123 -8.65 -7.84 -12.68
N ALA A 124 -8.74 -6.53 -12.45
CA ALA A 124 -8.75 -5.52 -13.50
C ALA A 124 -7.43 -5.44 -14.30
N ILE A 125 -6.29 -5.78 -13.68
CA ILE A 125 -4.96 -5.64 -14.29
C ILE A 125 -4.47 -6.97 -14.88
N TYR A 126 -4.65 -8.06 -14.14
CA TYR A 126 -4.05 -9.37 -14.46
C TYR A 126 -5.09 -10.48 -14.69
N GLY A 127 -6.38 -10.20 -14.50
CA GLY A 127 -7.45 -11.19 -14.58
C GLY A 127 -7.58 -12.08 -13.34
N TYR A 128 -8.61 -12.91 -13.35
CA TYR A 128 -8.92 -13.86 -12.28
C TYR A 128 -8.41 -15.25 -12.65
N GLY A 129 -7.30 -15.69 -12.04
CA GLY A 129 -6.71 -16.99 -12.36
C GLY A 129 -5.86 -17.63 -11.27
N SER A 130 -5.25 -16.84 -10.37
CA SER A 130 -4.44 -17.39 -9.28
C SER A 130 -4.63 -16.61 -7.97
N GLY A 131 -5.41 -17.19 -7.05
CA GLY A 131 -5.73 -16.57 -5.76
C GLY A 131 -4.49 -16.25 -4.92
N PHE A 132 -3.46 -17.10 -4.97
CA PHE A 132 -2.20 -16.85 -4.26
C PHE A 132 -1.43 -15.64 -4.82
N MET A 133 -1.35 -15.49 -6.14
CA MET A 133 -0.64 -14.35 -6.74
C MET A 133 -1.41 -13.05 -6.57
N ASN A 134 -2.75 -13.10 -6.58
CA ASN A 134 -3.59 -11.96 -6.21
C ASN A 134 -3.25 -11.49 -4.77
N TRP A 135 -3.32 -12.41 -3.81
CA TRP A 135 -2.97 -12.12 -2.42
C TRP A 135 -1.55 -11.58 -2.26
N LEU A 136 -0.56 -12.26 -2.85
CA LEU A 136 0.84 -11.86 -2.76
C LEU A 136 1.07 -10.48 -3.36
N TRP A 137 0.46 -10.19 -4.51
CA TRP A 137 0.59 -8.90 -5.17
C TRP A 137 -0.06 -7.79 -4.35
N LEU A 138 -1.30 -7.97 -3.86
CA LEU A 138 -1.96 -7.01 -2.99
C LEU A 138 -1.17 -6.76 -1.70
N PHE A 139 -0.67 -7.83 -1.08
CA PHE A 139 0.19 -7.76 0.10
C PHE A 139 1.43 -6.89 -0.14
N LEU A 140 2.12 -7.10 -1.26
CA LEU A 140 3.30 -6.32 -1.62
C LEU A 140 2.95 -4.86 -1.92
N VAL A 141 1.86 -4.59 -2.63
CA VAL A 141 1.40 -3.20 -2.86
C VAL A 141 1.11 -2.50 -1.54
N TYR A 142 0.46 -3.18 -0.60
CA TYR A 142 0.12 -2.61 0.70
C TYR A 142 1.38 -2.29 1.53
N ILE A 143 2.35 -3.21 1.59
CA ILE A 143 3.63 -2.94 2.25
C ILE A 143 4.38 -1.79 1.56
N LEU A 144 4.34 -1.73 0.23
CA LEU A 144 4.99 -0.66 -0.53
C LEU A 144 4.42 0.71 -0.13
N VAL A 145 3.10 0.84 -0.09
CA VAL A 145 2.41 2.08 0.30
C VAL A 145 2.76 2.46 1.75
N CYS A 146 2.71 1.49 2.67
CA CYS A 146 3.14 1.68 4.06
C CYS A 146 4.59 2.21 4.14
N SER A 147 5.51 1.54 3.44
CA SER A 147 6.93 1.87 3.45
C SER A 147 7.23 3.23 2.83
N LEU A 148 6.52 3.58 1.75
CA LEU A 148 6.63 4.86 1.07
C LEU A 148 6.19 6.01 2.00
N LEU A 149 5.01 5.88 2.59
CA LEU A 149 4.44 6.94 3.43
C LEU A 149 5.17 7.04 4.78
N TYR A 150 5.63 5.91 5.31
CA TYR A 150 6.49 5.88 6.49
C TYR A 150 7.84 6.59 6.23
N LEU A 151 8.48 6.33 5.09
CA LEU A 151 9.68 7.08 4.69
C LEU A 151 9.36 8.58 4.54
N GLY A 152 8.25 8.92 3.91
CA GLY A 152 7.79 10.29 3.73
C GLY A 152 7.67 11.04 5.07
N ILE A 153 6.94 10.47 6.04
CA ILE A 153 6.75 11.10 7.34
C ILE A 153 8.06 11.20 8.15
N LEU A 154 8.96 10.22 8.01
CA LEU A 154 10.29 10.27 8.62
C LEU A 154 11.12 11.44 8.08
N ILE A 155 11.15 11.62 6.76
CA ILE A 155 11.86 12.72 6.11
C ILE A 155 11.23 14.05 6.54
N ILE A 156 9.89 14.15 6.56
CA ILE A 156 9.17 15.36 7.00
C ILE A 156 9.50 15.71 8.45
N ASN A 157 9.46 14.74 9.36
CA ASN A 157 9.77 14.99 10.77
C ASN A 157 11.23 15.42 10.96
N LYS A 158 12.15 14.89 10.15
CA LYS A 158 13.56 15.29 10.18
C LYS A 158 13.79 16.70 9.60
N ALA A 159 13.14 17.02 8.49
CA ALA A 159 13.30 18.30 7.77
C ALA A 159 12.56 19.47 8.45
N GLY A 160 11.58 19.18 9.31
CA GLY A 160 10.73 20.19 9.94
C GLY A 160 9.68 20.78 8.99
N LYS A 161 8.79 21.63 9.53
CA LYS A 161 7.62 22.18 8.80
C LYS A 161 7.98 22.94 7.52
N ASN A 162 9.06 23.73 7.54
CA ASN A 162 9.49 24.48 6.36
C ASN A 162 10.17 23.56 5.33
N GLY A 163 11.00 22.61 5.81
CA GLY A 163 11.66 21.63 4.95
C GLY A 163 10.68 20.69 4.24
N SER A 164 9.56 20.34 4.87
CA SER A 164 8.52 19.51 4.23
C SER A 164 7.81 20.21 3.08
N ILE A 165 7.59 21.53 3.19
CA ILE A 165 6.97 22.34 2.13
C ILE A 165 7.92 22.39 0.92
N TYR A 166 9.21 22.66 1.14
CA TYR A 166 10.20 22.66 0.05
C TYR A 166 10.35 21.28 -0.59
N LEU A 167 10.34 20.21 0.20
CA LEU A 167 10.33 18.84 -0.31
C LEU A 167 9.10 18.56 -1.18
N GLY A 168 7.92 18.94 -0.73
CA GLY A 168 6.68 18.78 -1.51
C GLY A 168 6.73 19.53 -2.84
N ILE A 169 7.18 20.78 -2.83
CA ILE A 169 7.36 21.58 -4.06
C ILE A 169 8.40 20.94 -4.99
N SER A 170 9.54 20.47 -4.44
CA SER A 170 10.59 19.83 -5.23
C SER A 170 10.12 18.52 -5.88
N LEU A 171 9.32 17.72 -5.17
CA LEU A 171 8.73 16.48 -5.68
C LEU A 171 7.72 16.78 -6.79
N GLY A 172 6.82 17.74 -6.59
CA GLY A 172 5.89 18.18 -7.62
C GLY A 172 6.59 18.68 -8.87
N GLY A 173 7.63 19.50 -8.69
CA GLY A 173 8.48 19.99 -9.79
C GLY A 173 9.21 18.86 -10.51
N ALA A 174 9.75 17.88 -9.79
CA ALA A 174 10.40 16.71 -10.37
C ALA A 174 9.44 15.87 -11.21
N VAL A 175 8.21 15.64 -10.74
CA VAL A 175 7.19 14.91 -11.52
C VAL A 175 6.87 15.62 -12.82
N LEU A 176 6.63 16.94 -12.77
CA LEU A 176 6.39 17.74 -13.98
C LEU A 176 7.58 17.72 -14.93
N LEU A 177 8.80 17.76 -14.39
CA LEU A 177 10.03 17.68 -15.18
C LEU A 177 10.17 16.31 -15.86
N VAL A 178 9.89 15.21 -15.16
CA VAL A 178 9.88 13.86 -15.75
C VAL A 178 8.88 13.78 -16.90
N ILE A 179 7.65 14.29 -16.71
CA ILE A 179 6.64 14.32 -17.78
C ILE A 179 7.15 15.13 -18.98
N ALA A 180 7.76 16.29 -18.74
CA ALA A 180 8.32 17.12 -19.80
C ALA A 180 9.47 16.42 -20.54
N LEU A 181 10.35 15.70 -19.84
CA LEU A 181 11.43 14.94 -20.46
C LEU A 181 10.90 13.84 -21.38
N PHE A 182 9.92 13.06 -20.91
CA PHE A 182 9.28 12.02 -21.73
C PHE A 182 8.55 12.57 -22.95
N ARG A 183 7.96 13.76 -22.83
CA ARG A 183 7.16 14.36 -23.89
C ARG A 183 7.98 15.14 -24.91
N TYR A 184 9.05 15.81 -24.49
CA TYR A 184 9.74 16.80 -25.32
C TYR A 184 11.23 16.52 -25.54
N VAL A 185 11.89 15.70 -24.70
CA VAL A 185 13.36 15.56 -24.72
C VAL A 185 13.79 14.16 -25.15
N PHE A 186 13.12 13.10 -24.70
CA PHE A 186 13.48 11.74 -25.08
C PHE A 186 13.05 11.40 -26.50
N SER A 187 13.92 10.69 -27.22
CA SER A 187 13.60 10.16 -28.54
C SER A 187 12.52 9.08 -28.43
N ALA A 188 11.77 8.88 -29.51
CA ALA A 188 10.72 7.87 -29.56
C ALA A 188 11.25 6.45 -29.23
N GLU A 189 12.47 6.16 -29.67
CA GLU A 189 13.15 4.87 -29.43
C GLU A 189 13.51 4.66 -27.95
N LEU A 190 14.03 5.69 -27.28
CA LEU A 190 14.31 5.65 -25.83
C LEU A 190 13.02 5.51 -25.03
N THR A 191 11.98 6.27 -25.35
CA THR A 191 10.68 6.19 -24.69
C THR A 191 10.04 4.81 -24.85
N HIS A 192 10.11 4.24 -26.06
CA HIS A 192 9.63 2.87 -26.30
C HIS A 192 10.40 1.84 -25.46
N THR A 193 11.73 1.94 -25.43
CA THR A 193 12.59 1.02 -24.66
C THR A 193 12.28 1.10 -23.15
N ILE A 194 12.11 2.30 -22.61
CA ILE A 194 11.77 2.49 -21.19
C ILE A 194 10.37 1.94 -20.90
N LEU A 195 9.40 2.21 -21.77
CA LEU A 195 8.03 1.74 -21.59
C LEU A 195 7.92 0.22 -21.72
N GLU A 196 8.70 -0.41 -22.60
CA GLU A 196 8.81 -1.86 -22.71
C GLU A 196 9.43 -2.47 -21.44
N PHE A 197 10.48 -1.83 -20.91
CA PHE A 197 11.05 -2.23 -19.62
C PHE A 197 10.03 -2.13 -18.49
N MET A 198 9.26 -1.04 -18.41
CA MET A 198 8.20 -0.87 -17.42
C MET A 198 7.09 -1.92 -17.57
N LYS A 199 6.66 -2.23 -18.80
CA LYS A 199 5.67 -3.28 -19.08
C LYS A 199 6.16 -4.64 -18.60
N LYS A 200 7.41 -5.00 -18.91
CA LYS A 200 8.04 -6.25 -18.42
C LYS A 200 8.14 -6.28 -16.90
N ALA A 201 8.48 -5.14 -16.28
CA ALA A 201 8.52 -4.99 -14.82
C ALA A 201 7.15 -5.19 -14.17
N MET A 202 6.08 -4.80 -14.88
CA MET A 202 4.68 -5.07 -14.55
C MET A 202 4.18 -6.43 -15.09
N GLY A 203 5.07 -7.32 -15.55
CA GLY A 203 4.71 -8.68 -15.93
C GLY A 203 4.05 -8.84 -17.31
N PHE A 204 3.91 -7.76 -18.08
CA PHE A 204 3.36 -7.81 -19.43
C PHE A 204 4.47 -8.18 -20.44
N MET A 205 4.35 -9.35 -21.05
CA MET A 205 5.30 -9.84 -22.05
C MET A 205 4.87 -9.44 -23.48
N ALA A 206 5.83 -9.40 -24.40
CA ALA A 206 5.60 -9.01 -25.79
C ALA A 206 4.74 -10.03 -26.57
N ASP A 207 4.64 -11.26 -26.07
CA ASP A 207 3.81 -12.35 -26.62
C ASP A 207 2.35 -12.30 -26.14
N GLY A 208 1.98 -11.30 -25.33
CA GLY A 208 0.64 -11.15 -24.77
C GLY A 208 0.39 -11.98 -23.51
N THR A 209 1.39 -12.72 -23.02
CA THR A 209 1.29 -13.47 -21.77
C THR A 209 1.56 -12.57 -20.55
N ILE A 210 0.99 -12.95 -19.40
CA ILE A 210 1.17 -12.24 -18.14
C ILE A 210 2.01 -13.10 -17.20
N HIS A 211 3.19 -12.62 -16.86
CA HIS A 211 4.09 -13.25 -15.90
C HIS A 211 3.94 -12.60 -14.52
N ASN A 212 3.05 -13.16 -13.69
CA ASN A 212 2.71 -12.64 -12.36
C ASN A 212 3.89 -12.54 -11.37
N LEU A 213 5.00 -13.23 -11.64
CA LEU A 213 6.19 -13.20 -10.79
C LEU A 213 6.97 -11.88 -10.92
N PHE A 214 7.06 -11.30 -12.12
CA PHE A 214 7.83 -10.07 -12.34
C PHE A 214 7.29 -8.87 -11.53
N PRO A 215 5.98 -8.60 -11.50
CA PRO A 215 5.39 -7.59 -10.62
C PRO A 215 5.73 -7.81 -9.15
N ALA A 216 5.70 -9.05 -8.67
CA ALA A 216 6.01 -9.35 -7.27
C ALA A 216 7.48 -9.04 -6.94
N LEU A 217 8.41 -9.41 -7.84
CA LEU A 217 9.83 -9.14 -7.66
C LEU A 217 10.14 -7.63 -7.69
N THR A 218 9.50 -6.89 -8.60
CA THR A 218 9.71 -5.44 -8.71
C THR A 218 9.17 -4.70 -7.48
N LEU A 219 7.98 -5.08 -7.00
CA LEU A 219 7.44 -4.56 -5.74
C LEU A 219 8.34 -4.89 -4.55
N LEU A 220 8.82 -6.13 -4.45
CA LEU A 220 9.73 -6.55 -3.37
C LEU A 220 11.04 -5.74 -3.38
N PHE A 221 11.62 -5.51 -4.56
CA PHE A 221 12.80 -4.68 -4.70
C PHE A 221 12.56 -3.24 -4.20
N LEU A 222 11.45 -2.62 -4.60
CA LEU A 222 11.09 -1.27 -4.16
C LEU A 222 10.84 -1.21 -2.65
N ILE A 223 10.20 -2.23 -2.07
CA ILE A 223 9.99 -2.35 -0.63
C ILE A 223 11.32 -2.38 0.12
N VAL A 224 12.28 -3.20 -0.32
CA VAL A 224 13.62 -3.29 0.30
C VAL A 224 14.34 -1.94 0.22
N LEU A 225 14.24 -1.25 -0.94
CA LEU A 225 14.81 0.07 -1.14
C LEU A 225 14.20 1.10 -0.17
N LEU A 226 12.87 1.19 -0.11
CA LEU A 226 12.17 2.12 0.81
C LEU A 226 12.40 1.77 2.28
N GLY A 227 12.41 0.49 2.64
CA GLY A 227 12.69 0.02 4.00
C GLY A 227 14.11 0.36 4.45
N SER A 228 15.11 0.13 3.58
CA SER A 228 16.50 0.51 3.86
C SER A 228 16.68 2.03 4.01
N GLY A 229 15.98 2.82 3.17
CA GLY A 229 15.93 4.27 3.29
C GLY A 229 15.34 4.70 4.63
N SER A 230 14.21 4.10 5.01
CA SER A 230 13.50 4.39 6.27
C SER A 230 14.36 4.11 7.49
N TYR A 231 15.04 2.96 7.50
CA TYR A 231 15.97 2.58 8.56
C TYR A 231 17.14 3.56 8.69
N THR A 232 17.70 3.99 7.56
CA THR A 232 18.80 4.96 7.52
C THR A 232 18.39 6.32 8.08
N VAL A 233 17.16 6.77 7.79
CA VAL A 233 16.62 8.01 8.35
C VAL A 233 16.42 7.88 9.85
N ILE A 234 15.71 6.84 10.31
CA ILE A 234 15.44 6.58 11.74
C ILE A 234 16.70 6.55 12.59
N ARG A 235 17.76 5.89 12.10
CA ARG A 235 19.02 5.80 12.83
C ARG A 235 19.61 7.18 13.13
N ARG A 236 19.35 8.17 12.27
CA ARG A 236 19.85 9.54 12.35
C ARG A 236 18.81 10.56 12.81
N THR A 237 17.61 10.13 13.22
CA THR A 237 16.56 11.06 13.68
C THR A 237 16.84 11.48 15.12
N GLU A 238 16.92 12.79 15.36
CA GLU A 238 16.97 13.36 16.70
C GLU A 238 15.55 13.51 17.24
N LEU A 239 15.34 13.17 18.52
CA LEU A 239 14.07 13.39 19.19
C LEU A 239 13.92 14.90 19.42
N LYS A 240 12.99 15.52 18.68
CA LYS A 240 12.50 16.86 18.97
C LYS A 240 11.12 16.79 19.64
#